data_AF-A0AAV0I7Y5-F1
#
_entry.id   AF-A0AAV0I7Y5-F1
#
_cell.length_a   1.000
_cell.length_b   1.000
_cell.length_c   1.000
_cell.angle_alpha   90.00
_cell.angle_beta   90.00
_cell.angle_gamma   90.00
#
_symmetry.space_group_name_H-M   'P 1'
#
loop_
_entity.id
_entity.type
_entity.pdbx_description
1 polymer ?
#
loop_
_entity_poly.entity_id
_entity_poly.type
_entity_poly.pdbx_seq_one_letter_code
_entity_poly.pdbx_strand_id
1 'polypeptide(L)'
;MDELAITTTIGMEGIPLASREAAVARMPSMIEKQATAAVEESSAIIFLVDGQASLTAADVEIADWLRKHYSNKFVILAVNKCESPKKGIMQVSVFWTLGFSSLPISALSGPGTGELLDLVCSGLAKLEVSEDLHEEQDEDYVPAISIVGRPNVGKSSILNALVGEDRTIVSPINGTTRDAIDTEFTGPDGEKFRLIDTAGIRKRAVVASSGSTTEALSVNPAFRAIRRSDVVALVIEAMACITEQDFKIAERIEKEGKGCLIVVNKWDTIPNKNQQTAVYYEQDVRDSQSR
;
A
#
# COMPACT_ATOMS: atom_id res chain seq x y z
N MET A 1 9.73 15.39 9.07
CA MET A 1 10.40 14.92 7.84
C MET A 1 9.51 13.80 7.36
N ASP A 2 8.53 14.14 6.52
CA ASP A 2 7.44 13.21 6.18
C ASP A 2 7.98 12.09 5.29
N GLU A 3 7.79 10.85 5.74
CA GLU A 3 8.34 9.67 5.11
C GLU A 3 7.50 9.31 3.88
N LEU A 4 8.04 9.59 2.69
CA LEU A 4 7.42 9.19 1.42
C LEU A 4 7.31 7.67 1.37
N ALA A 5 6.09 7.18 1.17
CA ALA A 5 5.80 5.76 1.00
C ALA A 5 6.37 5.21 -0.32
N ILE A 6 7.60 4.71 -0.29
CA ILE A 6 8.26 4.07 -1.44
C ILE A 6 7.83 2.59 -1.50
N THR A 7 7.13 2.18 -2.56
CA THR A 7 6.88 0.76 -2.88
C THR A 7 7.91 0.32 -3.94
N THR A 8 8.82 -0.59 -3.58
CA THR A 8 9.84 -1.14 -4.49
C THR A 8 9.43 -2.50 -5.06
N THR A 9 9.60 -2.69 -6.37
CA THR A 9 9.50 -4.00 -7.04
C THR A 9 10.90 -4.65 -7.10
N ILE A 10 11.09 -5.68 -6.27
CA ILE A 10 12.03 -6.82 -6.34
C ILE A 10 13.41 -6.57 -6.99
N GLY A 11 14.47 -6.63 -6.17
CA GLY A 11 15.86 -6.70 -6.62
C GLY A 11 16.23 -8.06 -7.23
N MET A 12 16.95 -8.05 -8.36
CA MET A 12 17.34 -9.24 -9.15
C MET A 12 18.76 -9.79 -8.79
N GLU A 13 19.13 -9.82 -7.51
CA GLU A 13 20.39 -10.44 -7.09
C GLU A 13 20.21 -11.96 -6.88
N GLY A 14 21.02 -12.77 -7.57
CA GLY A 14 21.05 -14.24 -7.40
C GLY A 14 20.55 -15.11 -8.57
N ILE A 15 20.06 -14.52 -9.67
CA ILE A 15 19.51 -15.29 -10.82
C ILE A 15 20.62 -15.58 -11.86
N PRO A 16 20.79 -16.84 -12.34
CA PRO A 16 21.76 -17.21 -13.37
C PRO A 16 21.59 -16.43 -14.68
N LEU A 17 22.67 -16.12 -15.39
CA LEU A 17 22.69 -15.26 -16.60
C LEU A 17 21.71 -15.74 -17.69
N ALA A 18 21.63 -17.05 -17.93
CA ALA A 18 20.68 -17.64 -18.90
C ALA A 18 19.21 -17.48 -18.46
N SER A 19 18.95 -17.49 -17.16
CA SER A 19 17.63 -17.23 -16.58
C SER A 19 17.29 -15.73 -16.58
N ARG A 20 18.29 -14.85 -16.54
CA ARG A 20 18.13 -13.40 -16.75
C ARG A 20 17.79 -13.09 -18.22
N GLU A 21 18.49 -13.70 -19.18
CA GLU A 21 18.20 -13.54 -20.62
C GLU A 21 16.83 -14.10 -21.01
N ALA A 22 16.43 -15.24 -20.43
CA ALA A 22 15.09 -15.80 -20.61
C ALA A 22 13.98 -15.00 -19.89
N ALA A 23 14.31 -14.31 -18.78
CA ALA A 23 13.39 -13.40 -18.11
C ALA A 23 13.18 -12.11 -18.92
N VAL A 24 14.23 -11.58 -19.56
CA VAL A 24 14.17 -10.41 -20.45
C VAL A 24 13.28 -10.66 -21.67
N ALA A 25 13.26 -11.90 -22.21
CA ALA A 25 12.42 -12.27 -23.35
C ALA A 25 10.93 -12.56 -23.00
N ARG A 26 10.54 -12.52 -21.71
CA ARG A 26 9.18 -12.86 -21.23
C ARG A 26 8.56 -11.79 -20.33
N MET A 27 9.03 -10.54 -20.40
CA MET A 27 8.63 -9.48 -19.47
C MET A 27 7.17 -8.95 -19.51
N PRO A 28 6.24 -9.33 -20.42
CA PRO A 28 4.87 -8.79 -20.31
C PRO A 28 4.02 -9.38 -19.17
N SER A 29 3.94 -10.69 -18.94
CA SER A 29 2.81 -11.22 -18.14
C SER A 29 2.98 -11.20 -16.62
N MET A 30 4.21 -11.13 -16.10
CA MET A 30 4.50 -11.21 -14.66
C MET A 30 4.68 -9.84 -14.00
N ILE A 31 5.19 -8.84 -14.74
CA ILE A 31 5.34 -7.46 -14.27
C ILE A 31 3.99 -6.73 -14.34
N GLU A 32 3.17 -7.05 -15.35
CA GLU A 32 1.93 -6.32 -15.62
C GLU A 32 0.94 -6.32 -14.45
N LYS A 33 0.69 -7.43 -13.73
CA LYS A 33 -0.30 -7.40 -12.63
C LYS A 33 0.12 -6.57 -11.42
N GLN A 34 1.38 -6.66 -10.99
CA GLN A 34 1.86 -5.93 -9.81
C GLN A 34 2.22 -4.48 -10.14
N ALA A 35 2.83 -4.23 -11.31
CA ALA A 35 3.17 -2.88 -11.74
C ALA A 35 1.92 -2.05 -12.08
N THR A 36 0.88 -2.65 -12.69
CA THR A 36 -0.39 -1.96 -12.96
C THR A 36 -1.00 -1.43 -11.67
N ALA A 37 -1.15 -2.27 -10.65
CA ALA A 37 -1.74 -1.83 -9.38
C ALA A 37 -0.92 -0.70 -8.72
N ALA A 38 0.41 -0.80 -8.73
CA ALA A 38 1.27 0.24 -8.18
C ALA A 38 1.17 1.56 -8.97
N VAL A 39 1.09 1.50 -10.30
CA VAL A 39 0.95 2.67 -11.18
C VAL A 39 -0.43 3.31 -11.00
N GLU A 40 -1.50 2.52 -10.91
CA GLU A 40 -2.85 3.00 -10.64
C GLU A 40 -2.95 3.73 -9.30
N GLU A 41 -2.34 3.18 -8.24
CA GLU A 41 -2.31 3.77 -6.90
C GLU A 41 -1.36 4.96 -6.77
N SER A 42 -0.34 5.07 -7.64
CA SER A 42 0.68 6.11 -7.52
C SER A 42 0.14 7.52 -7.81
N SER A 43 0.61 8.48 -7.02
CA SER A 43 0.38 9.91 -7.25
C SER A 43 1.37 10.50 -8.25
N ALA A 44 2.61 9.99 -8.24
CA ALA A 44 3.68 10.33 -9.16
C ALA A 44 4.48 9.06 -9.47
N ILE A 45 5.05 9.00 -10.67
CA ILE A 45 5.79 7.84 -11.17
C ILE A 45 7.21 8.26 -11.50
N ILE A 46 8.20 7.58 -10.93
CA ILE A 46 9.60 7.72 -11.33
C ILE A 46 9.91 6.60 -12.33
N PHE A 47 10.01 6.95 -13.61
CA PHE A 47 10.44 6.02 -14.64
C PHE A 47 11.96 6.06 -14.73
N LEU A 48 12.61 5.02 -14.21
CA LEU A 48 14.06 4.97 -14.05
C LEU A 48 14.72 4.19 -15.19
N VAL A 49 15.71 4.79 -15.85
CA VAL A 49 16.52 4.16 -16.91
C VAL A 49 18.02 4.26 -16.58
N ASP A 50 18.84 3.45 -17.23
CA ASP A 50 20.30 3.44 -17.04
C ASP A 50 20.99 4.32 -18.10
N GLY A 51 21.60 5.43 -17.69
CA GLY A 51 22.29 6.38 -18.56
C GLY A 51 23.68 5.94 -19.05
N GLN A 52 24.24 4.86 -18.52
CA GLN A 52 25.45 4.24 -19.09
C GLN A 52 25.10 3.17 -20.13
N ALA A 53 23.90 2.62 -20.05
CA ALA A 53 23.38 1.72 -21.07
C ALA A 53 22.79 2.51 -22.25
N SER A 54 22.73 1.86 -23.41
CA SER A 54 21.94 2.35 -24.54
C SER A 54 20.46 2.13 -24.28
N LEU A 55 19.62 2.94 -24.92
CA LEU A 55 18.16 2.77 -24.90
C LEU A 55 17.76 1.35 -25.31
N THR A 56 17.04 0.64 -24.43
CA THR A 56 16.64 -0.74 -24.66
C THR A 56 15.21 -0.82 -25.22
N ALA A 57 14.86 -1.95 -25.85
CA ALA A 57 13.49 -2.20 -26.29
C ALA A 57 12.48 -2.18 -25.12
N ALA A 58 12.90 -2.67 -23.95
CA ALA A 58 12.07 -2.66 -22.75
C ALA A 58 11.75 -1.24 -22.28
N ASP A 59 12.71 -0.31 -22.34
CA ASP A 59 12.47 1.10 -21.99
C ASP A 59 11.42 1.73 -22.91
N VAL A 60 11.48 1.41 -24.21
CA VAL A 60 10.52 1.90 -25.20
C VAL A 60 9.12 1.32 -24.94
N GLU A 61 9.02 0.02 -24.68
CA GLU A 61 7.75 -0.65 -24.38
C GLU A 61 7.09 -0.08 -23.12
N ILE A 62 7.86 0.12 -22.04
CA ILE A 62 7.35 0.70 -20.79
C ILE A 62 6.91 2.16 -21.01
N ALA A 63 7.69 2.94 -21.76
CA ALA A 63 7.34 4.31 -22.09
C ALA A 63 6.02 4.39 -22.90
N ASP A 64 5.87 3.53 -23.90
CA ASP A 64 4.66 3.44 -24.72
C ASP A 64 3.45 3.04 -23.87
N TRP A 65 3.62 2.07 -22.98
CA TRP A 65 2.58 1.63 -22.05
C TRP A 65 2.15 2.75 -21.10
N LEU A 66 3.09 3.45 -20.45
CA LEU A 66 2.81 4.59 -19.57
C LEU A 66 2.09 5.71 -20.32
N ARG A 67 2.53 6.06 -21.53
CA ARG A 67 1.88 7.10 -22.34
C ARG A 67 0.48 6.71 -22.78
N LYS A 68 0.27 5.44 -23.16
CA LYS A 68 -1.00 4.96 -23.68
C LYS A 68 -2.06 4.79 -22.59
N HIS A 69 -1.68 4.27 -21.43
CA HIS A 69 -2.62 3.89 -20.38
C HIS A 69 -2.71 4.89 -19.21
N TYR A 70 -1.67 5.71 -19.01
CA TYR A 70 -1.53 6.58 -17.83
C TYR A 70 -1.08 8.01 -18.20
N SER A 71 -1.57 8.54 -19.32
CA SER A 71 -1.25 9.91 -19.79
C SER A 71 -1.64 11.02 -18.81
N ASN A 72 -2.54 10.73 -17.86
CA ASN A 72 -2.96 11.62 -16.80
C ASN A 72 -2.05 11.59 -15.56
N LYS A 73 -1.14 10.61 -15.44
CA LYS A 73 -0.24 10.48 -14.29
C LYS A 73 0.99 11.37 -14.48
N PHE A 74 1.50 11.90 -13.37
CA PHE A 74 2.73 12.68 -13.37
C PHE A 74 3.94 11.75 -13.42
N VAL A 75 4.54 11.59 -14.61
CA VAL A 75 5.70 10.72 -14.86
C VAL A 75 6.97 11.54 -14.97
N ILE A 76 7.99 11.18 -14.21
CA ILE A 76 9.33 11.77 -14.22
C ILE A 76 10.31 10.73 -14.75
N LEU A 77 10.99 11.02 -15.86
CA LEU A 77 12.02 10.13 -16.40
C LEU A 77 13.37 10.44 -15.74
N ALA A 78 13.82 9.54 -14.88
CA ALA A 78 15.11 9.64 -14.19
C ALA A 78 16.15 8.77 -14.90
N VAL A 79 17.22 9.39 -15.41
CA VAL A 79 18.32 8.71 -16.08
C VAL A 79 19.44 8.51 -15.07
N ASN A 80 19.54 7.32 -14.50
CA ASN A 80 20.50 6.99 -13.44
C ASN A 80 21.90 6.74 -14.00
N LYS A 81 22.91 6.66 -13.11
CA LYS A 81 24.32 6.48 -13.46
C LYS A 81 24.91 7.62 -14.30
N CYS A 82 24.45 8.84 -14.02
CA CYS A 82 25.03 10.07 -14.56
C CYS A 82 26.02 10.66 -13.54
N GLU A 83 27.18 10.03 -13.32
CA GLU A 83 28.10 10.44 -12.24
C GLU A 83 28.78 11.80 -12.49
N SER A 84 28.91 12.20 -13.76
CA SER A 84 29.50 13.47 -14.14
C SER A 84 28.43 14.47 -14.56
N PRO A 85 28.30 15.65 -13.92
CA PRO A 85 27.30 16.65 -14.29
C PRO A 85 27.37 17.07 -15.77
N LYS A 86 28.58 17.16 -16.34
CA LYS A 86 28.77 17.54 -17.75
C LYS A 86 28.42 16.40 -18.72
N LYS A 87 28.82 15.15 -18.41
CA LYS A 87 28.53 14.01 -19.28
C LYS A 87 27.08 13.53 -19.14
N GLY A 88 26.49 13.70 -17.95
CA GLY A 88 25.11 13.32 -17.67
C GLY A 88 24.12 13.99 -18.61
N ILE A 89 24.29 15.29 -18.88
CA ILE A 89 23.44 16.02 -19.84
C ILE A 89 23.51 15.38 -21.24
N MET A 90 24.69 14.92 -21.66
CA MET A 90 24.85 14.23 -22.95
C MET A 90 24.23 12.83 -22.92
N GLN A 91 24.42 12.07 -21.85
CA GLN A 91 23.85 10.72 -21.67
C GLN A 91 22.32 10.76 -21.73
N VAL A 92 21.72 11.79 -21.14
CA VAL A 92 20.27 12.01 -21.09
C VAL A 92 19.66 12.28 -22.47
N SER A 93 20.41 12.90 -23.39
CA SER A 93 19.88 13.38 -24.69
C SER A 93 19.16 12.29 -25.51
N VAL A 94 19.66 11.05 -25.48
CA VAL A 94 19.07 9.92 -26.22
C VAL A 94 17.68 9.55 -25.70
N PHE A 95 17.45 9.70 -24.39
CA PHE A 95 16.24 9.28 -23.71
C PHE A 95 15.05 10.23 -23.92
N TRP A 96 15.26 11.42 -24.49
CA TRP A 96 14.16 12.31 -24.91
C TRP A 96 13.21 11.65 -25.91
N THR A 97 13.70 10.66 -26.66
CA THR A 97 12.90 9.86 -27.60
C THR A 97 11.74 9.13 -26.91
N LEU A 98 11.84 8.86 -25.61
CA LEU A 98 10.78 8.22 -24.81
C LEU A 98 9.57 9.14 -24.59
N GLY A 99 9.68 10.44 -24.90
CA GLY A 99 8.56 11.39 -24.82
C GLY A 99 8.27 11.90 -23.40
N PHE A 100 9.24 11.81 -22.50
CA PHE A 100 9.19 12.38 -21.15
C PHE A 100 10.34 13.36 -20.92
N SER A 101 10.12 14.36 -20.07
CA SER A 101 11.20 15.22 -19.58
C SER A 101 12.18 14.39 -18.75
N SER A 102 13.42 14.31 -19.21
CA SER A 102 14.44 13.45 -18.62
C SER A 102 15.38 14.25 -17.70
N LEU A 103 15.67 13.67 -16.53
CA LEU A 103 16.52 14.25 -15.50
C LEU A 103 17.73 13.32 -15.25
N PRO A 104 18.97 13.79 -15.41
CA PRO A 104 20.15 13.01 -15.03
C PRO A 104 20.23 12.89 -13.51
N ILE A 105 20.41 11.67 -13.01
CA ILE A 105 20.68 11.42 -11.60
C ILE A 105 21.87 10.48 -11.41
N SER A 106 22.52 10.58 -10.25
CA SER A 106 23.43 9.55 -9.74
C SER A 106 22.98 9.15 -8.35
N ALA A 107 22.30 8.00 -8.25
CA ALA A 107 21.90 7.46 -6.95
C ALA A 107 23.11 7.13 -6.06
N LEU A 108 24.27 6.80 -6.65
CA LEU A 108 25.49 6.47 -5.91
C LEU A 108 26.17 7.70 -5.33
N SER A 109 26.25 8.79 -6.10
CA SER A 109 27.02 9.98 -5.71
C SER A 109 26.15 11.12 -5.17
N GLY A 110 24.83 11.10 -5.44
CA GLY A 110 23.87 12.11 -5.00
C GLY A 110 23.43 13.17 -6.03
N PRO A 111 24.20 13.59 -7.06
CA PRO A 111 23.75 14.60 -8.01
C PRO A 111 22.41 14.27 -8.68
N GLY A 112 21.55 15.29 -8.85
CA GLY A 112 20.25 15.16 -9.52
C GLY A 112 19.13 14.58 -8.64
N THR A 113 19.44 14.01 -7.47
CA THR A 113 18.41 13.40 -6.60
C THR A 113 17.58 14.45 -5.86
N GLY A 114 18.16 15.60 -5.53
CA GLY A 114 17.42 16.73 -4.95
C GLY A 114 16.39 17.28 -5.93
N GLU A 115 16.81 17.57 -7.16
CA GLU A 115 15.93 18.03 -8.23
C GLU A 115 14.85 16.98 -8.57
N LEU A 116 15.18 15.69 -8.50
CA LEU A 116 14.21 14.61 -8.65
C LEU A 116 13.14 14.67 -7.55
N LEU A 117 13.55 14.83 -6.30
CA LEU A 117 12.63 14.93 -5.16
C LEU A 117 11.75 16.18 -5.26
N ASP A 118 12.32 17.33 -5.65
CA ASP A 118 11.55 18.57 -5.84
C ASP A 118 10.47 18.39 -6.92
N LEU A 119 10.80 17.70 -8.03
CA LEU A 119 9.81 17.36 -9.06
C LEU A 119 8.74 16.42 -8.52
N VAL A 120 9.11 15.38 -7.78
CA VAL A 120 8.14 14.47 -7.14
C VAL A 120 7.19 15.25 -6.24
N CYS A 121 7.72 16.10 -5.35
CA CYS A 121 6.94 16.96 -4.46
C CYS A 121 5.98 17.87 -5.24
N SER A 122 6.43 18.45 -6.36
CA SER A 122 5.57 19.28 -7.23
C SER A 122 4.40 18.50 -7.85
N GLY A 123 4.61 17.21 -8.14
CA GLY A 123 3.57 16.30 -8.62
C GLY A 123 2.55 15.96 -7.52
N LEU A 124 3.01 15.86 -6.28
CA LEU A 124 2.16 15.61 -5.11
C LEU A 124 1.33 16.83 -4.71
N ALA A 125 1.90 18.04 -4.75
CA ALA A 125 1.19 19.27 -4.41
C ALA A 125 -0.01 19.59 -5.34
N LYS A 126 0.02 19.10 -6.58
CA LYS A 126 -1.10 19.23 -7.54
C LYS A 126 -2.34 18.40 -7.18
N LEU A 127 -2.28 17.58 -6.14
CA LEU A 127 -3.35 16.67 -5.74
C LEU A 127 -4.27 17.20 -4.64
N GLU A 128 -4.31 18.53 -4.46
CA GLU A 128 -5.06 19.27 -3.43
C GLU A 128 -4.41 19.20 -2.04
N VAL A 129 -3.61 20.22 -1.73
CA VAL A 129 -3.69 20.83 -0.41
C VAL A 129 -4.74 21.92 -0.55
N SER A 130 -5.96 21.69 -0.08
CA SER A 130 -6.78 22.82 0.36
C SER A 130 -5.97 23.49 1.47
N GLU A 131 -5.51 24.71 1.25
CA GLU A 131 -4.79 25.53 2.23
C GLU A 131 -5.72 25.98 3.37
N ASP A 132 -6.42 25.03 4.00
CA ASP A 132 -7.15 25.21 5.25
C ASP A 132 -6.41 24.49 6.39
N LEU A 133 -5.08 24.62 6.41
CA LEU A 133 -4.26 24.31 7.60
C LEU A 133 -4.30 25.49 8.58
N HIS A 134 -5.51 26.00 8.85
CA HIS A 134 -5.73 26.81 10.02
C HIS A 134 -5.88 25.88 11.22
N GLU A 135 -5.22 26.26 12.31
CA GLU A 135 -5.29 25.67 13.64
C GLU A 135 -6.74 25.72 14.18
N GLU A 136 -7.63 24.90 13.63
CA GLU A 136 -8.91 24.59 14.26
C GLU A 136 -8.65 23.48 15.27
N GLN A 137 -8.94 23.79 16.53
CA GLN A 137 -8.93 22.85 17.64
C GLN A 137 -9.77 21.61 17.25
N ASP A 138 -9.23 20.42 17.53
CA ASP A 138 -9.77 19.07 17.22
C ASP A 138 -11.16 18.77 17.84
N GLU A 139 -12.19 19.60 17.63
CA GLU A 139 -13.58 19.26 18.01
C GLU A 139 -14.26 18.37 16.96
N ASP A 140 -13.75 18.33 15.72
CA ASP A 140 -14.28 17.49 14.63
C ASP A 140 -13.38 16.29 14.27
N TYR A 141 -12.37 15.98 15.08
CA TYR A 141 -11.53 14.80 14.87
C TYR A 141 -12.31 13.52 15.10
N VAL A 142 -12.47 12.71 14.05
CA VAL A 142 -13.13 11.39 14.12
C VAL A 142 -12.06 10.30 14.10
N PRO A 143 -11.82 9.56 15.21
CA PRO A 143 -10.82 8.51 15.25
C PRO A 143 -11.02 7.45 14.17
N ALA A 144 -9.94 7.12 13.47
CA ALA A 144 -9.92 6.19 12.35
C ALA A 144 -9.48 4.79 12.79
N ILE A 145 -10.28 3.79 12.43
CA ILE A 145 -10.07 2.38 12.78
C ILE A 145 -9.99 1.54 11.51
N SER A 146 -8.98 0.68 11.38
CA SER A 146 -8.96 -0.37 10.33
C SER A 146 -9.03 -1.77 10.91
N ILE A 147 -9.59 -2.70 10.14
CA ILE A 147 -9.64 -4.12 10.46
C ILE A 147 -8.71 -4.86 9.48
N VAL A 148 -7.57 -5.34 9.96
CA VAL A 148 -6.55 -6.00 9.15
C VAL A 148 -6.30 -7.42 9.64
N GLY A 149 -5.59 -8.22 8.84
CA GLY A 149 -5.34 -9.63 9.12
C GLY A 149 -5.39 -10.47 7.85
N ARG A 150 -4.90 -11.70 7.95
CA ARG A 150 -4.79 -12.65 6.82
C ARG A 150 -6.14 -12.94 6.15
N PRO A 151 -6.17 -13.45 4.91
CA PRO A 151 -7.42 -13.92 4.30
C PRO A 151 -8.18 -14.90 5.22
N ASN A 152 -9.51 -14.86 5.18
CA ASN A 152 -10.40 -15.81 5.85
C ASN A 152 -10.36 -15.87 7.40
N VAL A 153 -9.67 -14.95 8.08
CA VAL A 153 -9.71 -14.80 9.56
C VAL A 153 -11.03 -14.20 10.09
N GLY A 154 -11.96 -13.83 9.20
CA GLY A 154 -13.31 -13.35 9.57
C GLY A 154 -13.47 -11.82 9.70
N LYS A 155 -12.56 -11.02 9.12
CA LYS A 155 -12.64 -9.55 9.08
C LYS A 155 -13.99 -9.02 8.59
N SER A 156 -14.54 -9.62 7.52
CA SER A 156 -15.83 -9.20 6.96
C SER A 156 -17.01 -9.50 7.88
N SER A 157 -16.95 -10.61 8.61
CA SER A 157 -17.98 -10.94 9.62
C SER A 157 -17.95 -9.94 10.77
N ILE A 158 -16.75 -9.54 11.23
CA ILE A 158 -16.59 -8.51 12.26
C ILE A 158 -17.12 -7.17 11.75
N LEU A 159 -16.74 -6.76 10.54
CA LEU A 159 -17.22 -5.52 9.95
C LEU A 159 -18.75 -5.50 9.82
N ASN A 160 -19.35 -6.61 9.36
CA ASN A 160 -20.81 -6.71 9.26
C ASN A 160 -21.48 -6.72 10.64
N ALA A 161 -20.86 -7.30 11.67
CA ALA A 161 -21.39 -7.24 13.03
C ALA A 161 -21.35 -5.81 13.59
N LEU A 162 -20.25 -5.08 13.35
CA LEU A 162 -20.09 -3.68 13.77
C LEU A 162 -21.04 -2.73 13.04
N VAL A 163 -21.34 -3.00 11.77
CA VAL A 163 -22.19 -2.14 10.93
C VAL A 163 -23.67 -2.56 10.96
N GLY A 164 -23.96 -3.82 11.29
CA GLY A 164 -25.30 -4.43 11.25
C GLY A 164 -26.07 -4.39 12.57
N GLU A 165 -25.44 -4.01 13.68
CA GLU A 165 -26.18 -3.56 14.87
C GLU A 165 -26.74 -2.15 14.59
N ASP A 166 -28.07 -1.99 14.63
CA ASP A 166 -28.86 -0.77 14.34
C ASP A 166 -28.18 0.56 14.69
N ARG A 167 -27.27 1.02 13.84
CA ARG A 167 -26.57 2.30 13.99
C ARG A 167 -26.47 2.97 12.64
N THR A 168 -26.88 4.22 12.66
CA THR A 168 -27.05 5.11 11.53
C THR A 168 -25.74 5.19 10.74
N ILE A 169 -25.65 4.43 9.64
CA ILE A 169 -24.59 4.60 8.65
C ILE A 169 -24.85 5.96 8.00
N VAL A 170 -24.07 6.96 8.38
CA VAL A 170 -24.09 8.26 7.70
C VAL A 170 -23.07 8.19 6.57
N SER A 171 -23.52 8.29 5.32
CA SER A 171 -22.65 8.48 4.15
C SER A 171 -23.46 9.06 2.97
N PRO A 172 -22.90 9.90 2.07
CA PRO A 172 -21.66 10.67 2.12
C PRO A 172 -21.88 12.19 1.98
N ILE A 173 -20.88 12.97 2.41
CA ILE A 173 -20.72 14.38 2.04
C ILE A 173 -20.37 14.41 0.54
N ASN A 174 -21.19 15.08 -0.26
CA ASN A 174 -20.97 15.24 -1.70
C ASN A 174 -19.74 16.13 -1.93
N GLY A 175 -18.68 15.63 -2.59
CA GLY A 175 -17.61 16.53 -3.04
C GLY A 175 -16.30 15.93 -3.52
N THR A 176 -15.84 14.76 -3.05
CA THR A 176 -14.49 14.28 -3.40
C THR A 176 -14.51 12.84 -3.92
N THR A 177 -14.23 12.69 -5.22
CA THR A 177 -14.13 11.41 -5.93
C THR A 177 -12.89 10.57 -5.56
N ARG A 178 -12.40 10.62 -4.31
CA ARG A 178 -11.21 9.86 -3.87
C ARG A 178 -11.39 8.92 -2.68
N ASP A 179 -12.44 9.09 -1.85
CA ASP A 179 -12.54 8.41 -0.55
C ASP A 179 -13.88 7.67 -0.27
N ALA A 180 -14.59 7.21 -1.31
CA ALA A 180 -15.88 6.51 -1.18
C ALA A 180 -15.82 5.08 -0.53
N ILE A 181 -14.81 4.79 0.30
CA ILE A 181 -14.51 3.44 0.83
C ILE A 181 -14.60 3.39 2.38
N ASP A 182 -14.55 4.54 3.06
CA ASP A 182 -14.59 4.59 4.52
C ASP A 182 -16.03 4.74 5.03
N THR A 183 -16.34 4.15 6.18
CA THR A 183 -17.69 4.18 6.78
C THR A 183 -17.61 4.81 8.16
N GLU A 184 -18.39 5.86 8.40
CA GLU A 184 -18.54 6.41 9.75
C GLU A 184 -19.61 5.64 10.52
N PHE A 185 -19.35 5.38 11.79
CA PHE A 185 -20.29 4.75 12.72
C PHE A 185 -20.20 5.42 14.10
N THR A 186 -21.28 5.31 14.86
CA THR A 186 -21.35 5.86 16.22
C THR A 186 -21.20 4.74 17.25
N GLY A 187 -20.30 4.94 18.22
CA GLY A 187 -20.06 4.07 19.36
C GLY A 187 -21.23 4.06 20.35
N PRO A 188 -21.26 3.10 21.31
CA PRO A 188 -22.38 2.94 22.25
C PRO A 188 -22.53 4.14 23.20
N ASP A 189 -21.44 4.87 23.37
CA ASP A 189 -21.26 6.11 24.11
C ASP A 189 -21.67 7.37 23.32
N GLY A 190 -21.99 7.24 22.03
CA GLY A 190 -22.32 8.37 21.16
C GLY A 190 -21.12 8.97 20.41
N GLU A 191 -19.91 8.44 20.63
CA GLU A 191 -18.69 8.89 19.96
C GLU A 191 -18.67 8.46 18.49
N LYS A 192 -18.11 9.29 17.61
CA LYS A 192 -18.01 8.96 16.18
C LYS A 192 -16.67 8.27 15.90
N PHE A 193 -16.70 7.29 15.01
CA PHE A 193 -15.52 6.57 14.54
C PHE A 193 -15.60 6.37 13.03
N ARG A 194 -14.44 6.34 12.37
CA ARG A 194 -14.33 6.09 10.93
C ARG A 194 -13.68 4.74 10.68
N LEU A 195 -14.42 3.81 10.09
CA LEU A 195 -13.88 2.55 9.59
C LEU A 195 -13.21 2.74 8.23
N ILE A 196 -11.92 2.46 8.17
CA ILE A 196 -11.09 2.60 6.97
C ILE A 196 -11.18 1.34 6.09
N ASP A 197 -11.25 1.54 4.77
CA ASP A 197 -11.17 0.50 3.73
C ASP A 197 -12.26 -0.59 3.83
N THR A 198 -13.50 -0.18 4.08
CA THR A 198 -14.64 -1.11 4.24
C THR A 198 -15.04 -1.79 2.93
N ALA A 199 -14.86 -1.15 1.78
CA ALA A 199 -15.26 -1.73 0.49
C ALA A 199 -14.36 -2.89 0.06
N GLY A 200 -13.06 -2.89 0.40
CA GLY A 200 -12.17 -4.02 0.19
C GLY A 200 -12.62 -5.25 0.98
N ILE A 201 -13.05 -5.05 2.22
CA ILE A 201 -13.56 -6.10 3.11
C ILE A 201 -14.93 -6.62 2.61
N ARG A 202 -15.82 -5.74 2.16
CA ARG A 202 -17.16 -6.10 1.63
C ARG A 202 -17.08 -6.83 0.28
N LYS A 203 -16.26 -6.33 -0.67
CA LYS A 203 -16.03 -7.00 -1.96
C LYS A 203 -15.46 -8.41 -1.76
N ARG A 204 -14.48 -8.57 -0.86
CA ARG A 204 -13.92 -9.89 -0.52
C ARG A 204 -14.95 -10.83 0.10
N ALA A 205 -15.88 -10.32 0.92
CA ALA A 205 -16.97 -11.13 1.47
C ALA A 205 -17.88 -11.70 0.36
N VAL A 206 -18.25 -10.86 -0.61
CA VAL A 206 -19.08 -11.26 -1.75
C VAL A 206 -18.34 -12.25 -2.66
N VAL A 207 -17.06 -11.98 -2.96
CA VAL A 207 -16.22 -12.85 -3.81
C VAL A 207 -15.95 -14.21 -3.17
N ALA A 208 -15.67 -14.26 -1.87
CA ALA A 208 -15.51 -15.52 -1.13
C ALA A 208 -16.79 -16.36 -1.16
N SER A 209 -17.97 -15.71 -1.12
CA SER A 209 -19.27 -16.41 -1.21
C SER A 209 -19.62 -16.90 -2.63
N SER A 210 -18.95 -16.38 -3.67
CA SER A 210 -19.23 -16.70 -5.09
C SER A 210 -18.20 -17.64 -5.74
N GLY A 211 -17.29 -18.22 -4.96
CA GLY A 211 -16.47 -19.37 -5.37
C GLY A 211 -15.34 -19.08 -6.35
N SER A 212 -15.00 -17.81 -6.62
CA SER A 212 -13.91 -17.46 -7.54
C SER A 212 -12.56 -17.37 -6.82
N THR A 213 -11.63 -18.26 -7.17
CA THR A 213 -10.31 -18.42 -6.55
C THR A 213 -9.26 -17.47 -7.15
N THR A 214 -9.35 -16.16 -6.89
CA THR A 214 -8.25 -15.24 -7.20
C THR A 214 -7.98 -14.27 -6.05
N GLU A 215 -7.53 -14.82 -4.92
CA GLU A 215 -7.00 -14.04 -3.79
C GLU A 215 -5.46 -13.96 -3.86
N ALA A 216 -4.94 -13.42 -4.96
CA ALA A 216 -3.52 -13.14 -5.04
C ALA A 216 -3.20 -11.89 -4.19
N LEU A 217 -2.70 -12.14 -2.97
CA LEU A 217 -1.67 -11.37 -2.25
C LEU A 217 -1.62 -9.86 -2.58
N SER A 218 -2.70 -9.14 -2.32
CA SER A 218 -2.61 -7.68 -2.22
C SER A 218 -2.38 -7.35 -0.76
N VAL A 219 -1.10 -7.25 -0.40
CA VAL A 219 -0.65 -6.71 0.89
C VAL A 219 -0.86 -5.18 0.93
N ASN A 220 -0.89 -4.55 -0.25
CA ASN A 220 -1.01 -3.09 -0.42
C ASN A 220 -2.27 -2.47 0.23
N PRO A 221 -3.49 -3.03 0.12
CA PRO A 221 -4.66 -2.48 0.78
C PRO A 221 -4.56 -2.49 2.32
N ALA A 222 -4.01 -3.56 2.91
CA ALA A 222 -3.84 -3.64 4.36
C ALA A 222 -2.85 -2.57 4.86
N PHE A 223 -1.76 -2.35 4.15
CA PHE A 223 -0.79 -1.31 4.49
C PHE A 223 -1.34 0.10 4.31
N ARG A 224 -2.14 0.34 3.26
CA ARG A 224 -2.86 1.61 3.09
C ARG A 224 -3.85 1.86 4.23
N ALA A 225 -4.60 0.84 4.64
CA ALA A 225 -5.53 0.93 5.75
C ALA A 225 -4.83 1.26 7.07
N ILE A 226 -3.69 0.61 7.36
CA ILE A 226 -2.86 0.89 8.55
C ILE A 226 -2.42 2.35 8.58
N ARG A 227 -1.85 2.87 7.49
CA ARG A 227 -1.35 4.26 7.42
C ARG A 227 -2.42 5.29 7.72
N ARG A 228 -3.64 5.06 7.23
CA ARG A 228 -4.80 5.96 7.36
C ARG A 228 -5.58 5.78 8.67
N SER A 229 -5.18 4.85 9.53
CA SER A 229 -5.85 4.58 10.81
C SER A 229 -5.07 5.16 11.99
N ASP A 230 -5.75 5.36 13.10
CA ASP A 230 -5.14 5.65 14.40
C ASP A 230 -4.99 4.36 15.19
N VAL A 231 -6.02 3.52 15.14
CA VAL A 231 -6.05 2.21 15.77
C VAL A 231 -6.31 1.13 14.72
N VAL A 232 -5.54 0.06 14.80
CA VAL A 232 -5.64 -1.09 13.90
C VAL A 232 -6.10 -2.30 14.70
N ALA A 233 -7.26 -2.85 14.33
CA ALA A 233 -7.74 -4.13 14.81
C ALA A 233 -7.08 -5.26 14.00
N LEU A 234 -6.02 -5.87 14.54
CA LEU A 234 -5.35 -7.02 13.95
C LEU A 234 -6.11 -8.30 14.29
N VAL A 235 -6.83 -8.83 13.31
CA VAL A 235 -7.65 -10.04 13.45
C VAL A 235 -6.81 -11.28 13.18
N ILE A 236 -6.71 -12.16 14.18
CA ILE A 236 -6.08 -13.47 14.08
C ILE A 236 -7.12 -14.58 14.30
N GLU A 237 -6.89 -15.74 13.70
CA GLU A 237 -7.77 -16.90 13.85
C GLU A 237 -7.33 -17.78 15.02
N ALA A 238 -8.25 -18.05 15.94
CA ALA A 238 -8.00 -18.77 17.19
C ALA A 238 -7.29 -20.12 17.00
N MET A 239 -7.77 -20.97 16.10
CA MET A 239 -7.18 -22.30 15.86
C MET A 239 -5.83 -22.26 15.13
N ALA A 240 -5.56 -21.18 14.39
CA ALA A 240 -4.33 -21.05 13.61
C ALA A 240 -3.17 -20.45 14.43
N CYS A 241 -3.44 -19.93 15.64
CA CYS A 241 -2.52 -19.14 16.44
C CYS A 241 -1.90 -17.97 15.63
N ILE A 242 -0.80 -17.39 16.13
CA ILE A 242 -0.04 -16.39 15.38
C ILE A 242 0.77 -17.08 14.28
N THR A 243 0.69 -16.54 13.08
CA THR A 243 1.49 -16.98 11.93
C THR A 243 2.49 -15.90 11.50
N GLU A 244 3.46 -16.25 10.65
CA GLU A 244 4.45 -15.31 10.11
C GLU A 244 3.82 -14.11 9.38
N GLN A 245 2.68 -14.31 8.71
CA GLN A 245 1.95 -13.23 8.06
C GLN A 245 1.31 -12.27 9.07
N ASP A 246 0.84 -12.77 10.22
CA ASP A 246 0.31 -11.93 11.31
C ASP A 246 1.43 -11.08 11.90
N PHE A 247 2.63 -11.65 12.09
CA PHE A 247 3.84 -10.92 12.50
C PHE A 247 4.22 -9.80 11.53
N LYS A 248 4.24 -10.07 10.21
CA LYS A 248 4.55 -9.05 9.20
C LYS A 248 3.57 -7.88 9.22
N ILE A 249 2.29 -8.15 9.49
CA ILE A 249 1.28 -7.10 9.62
C ILE A 249 1.52 -6.32 10.93
N ALA A 250 1.74 -7.00 12.05
CA ALA A 250 2.01 -6.39 13.35
C ALA A 250 3.26 -5.49 13.32
N GLU A 251 4.36 -5.97 12.74
CA GLU A 251 5.60 -5.18 12.55
C GLU A 251 5.32 -3.91 11.74
N ARG A 252 4.42 -3.97 10.73
CA ARG A 252 4.04 -2.77 9.98
C ARG A 252 3.21 -1.81 10.83
N ILE A 253 2.28 -2.30 11.64
CA ILE A 253 1.47 -1.47 12.55
C ILE A 253 2.40 -0.72 13.51
N GLU A 254 3.39 -1.41 14.08
CA GLU A 254 4.40 -0.83 14.98
C GLU A 254 5.25 0.23 14.26
N LYS A 255 5.79 -0.08 13.07
CA LYS A 255 6.60 0.87 12.29
C LYS A 255 5.84 2.15 11.92
N GLU A 256 4.53 2.05 11.73
CA GLU A 256 3.66 3.19 11.41
C GLU A 256 3.18 3.94 12.67
N GLY A 257 3.59 3.49 13.87
CA GLY A 257 3.25 4.12 15.14
C GLY A 257 1.77 4.08 15.50
N LYS A 258 1.03 3.09 14.99
CA LYS A 258 -0.43 3.01 15.18
C LYS A 258 -0.78 2.23 16.44
N GLY A 259 -1.89 2.60 17.09
CA GLY A 259 -2.48 1.79 18.15
C GLY A 259 -2.86 0.41 17.61
N CYS A 260 -2.61 -0.65 18.37
CA CYS A 260 -2.87 -2.02 17.93
C CYS A 260 -3.82 -2.73 18.91
N LEU A 261 -4.93 -3.22 18.40
CA LEU A 261 -5.85 -4.11 19.11
C LEU A 261 -5.80 -5.49 18.47
N ILE A 262 -5.31 -6.50 19.20
CA ILE A 262 -5.31 -7.88 18.71
C ILE A 262 -6.68 -8.50 18.98
N VAL A 263 -7.36 -8.92 17.91
CA VAL A 263 -8.69 -9.55 17.96
C VAL A 263 -8.56 -11.02 17.61
N VAL A 264 -8.76 -11.89 18.60
CA VAL A 264 -8.76 -13.34 18.40
C VAL A 264 -10.15 -13.80 17.96
N ASN A 265 -10.32 -14.03 16.66
CA ASN A 265 -11.60 -14.37 16.06
C ASN A 265 -11.76 -15.90 15.88
N LYS A 266 -13.00 -16.33 15.66
CA LYS A 266 -13.41 -17.75 15.63
C LYS A 266 -13.13 -18.49 16.94
N TRP A 267 -13.21 -17.77 18.06
CA TRP A 267 -13.00 -18.34 19.40
C TRP A 267 -13.97 -19.48 19.74
N ASP A 268 -15.12 -19.52 19.06
CA ASP A 268 -16.08 -20.63 19.09
C ASP A 268 -15.44 -21.98 18.71
N THR A 269 -14.44 -21.99 17.82
CA THR A 269 -13.79 -23.18 17.27
C THR A 269 -12.82 -23.89 18.23
N ILE A 270 -12.37 -23.23 19.31
CA ILE A 270 -11.48 -23.86 20.28
C ILE A 270 -12.24 -24.98 21.02
N PRO A 271 -11.75 -26.24 20.98
CA PRO A 271 -12.38 -27.35 21.70
C PRO A 271 -12.10 -27.25 23.21
N ASN A 272 -12.99 -27.81 24.03
CA ASN A 272 -12.81 -27.96 25.48
C ASN A 272 -12.46 -26.66 26.24
N LYS A 273 -13.07 -25.54 25.84
CA LYS A 273 -12.90 -24.24 26.50
C LYS A 273 -13.26 -24.30 27.97
N ASN A 274 -12.44 -23.67 28.80
CA ASN A 274 -12.66 -23.43 30.21
C ASN A 274 -12.37 -21.96 30.55
N GLN A 275 -12.53 -21.59 31.83
CA GLN A 275 -12.32 -20.21 32.28
C GLN A 275 -10.88 -19.71 32.13
N GLN A 276 -9.91 -20.62 31.97
CA GLN A 276 -8.49 -20.29 31.84
C GLN A 276 -8.01 -20.27 30.38
N THR A 277 -8.82 -20.72 29.41
CA THR A 277 -8.42 -20.83 28.00
C THR A 277 -7.94 -19.49 27.42
N ALA A 278 -8.59 -18.38 27.78
CA ALA A 278 -8.17 -17.05 27.33
C ALA A 278 -6.79 -16.66 27.87
N VAL A 279 -6.51 -16.96 29.15
CA VAL A 279 -5.22 -16.67 29.81
C VAL A 279 -4.10 -17.48 29.16
N TYR A 280 -4.34 -18.77 28.91
CA TYR A 280 -3.34 -19.61 28.25
C TYR A 280 -3.06 -19.17 26.81
N TYR A 281 -4.09 -18.76 26.08
CA TYR A 281 -3.92 -18.26 24.72
C TYR A 281 -3.17 -16.92 24.68
N GLU A 282 -3.47 -16.01 25.61
CA GLU A 282 -2.73 -14.75 25.74
C GLU A 282 -1.24 -15.02 26.02
N GLN A 283 -0.93 -15.97 26.90
CA GLN A 283 0.44 -16.36 27.19
C GLN A 283 1.13 -16.94 25.95
N ASP A 284 0.47 -17.83 25.21
CA ASP A 284 1.00 -18.41 23.97
C ASP A 284 1.29 -17.32 22.92
N VAL A 285 0.37 -16.36 22.79
CA VAL A 285 0.53 -15.20 21.91
C VAL A 285 1.74 -14.34 22.31
N ARG A 286 1.93 -14.09 23.61
CA ARG A 286 3.09 -13.33 24.12
C ARG A 286 4.40 -14.08 23.95
N ASP A 287 4.42 -15.38 24.19
CA ASP A 287 5.62 -16.21 24.10
C ASP A 287 6.05 -16.45 22.65
N SER A 288 5.10 -16.46 21.72
CA SER A 288 5.37 -16.60 20.29
C SER A 288 6.20 -15.45 19.70
N GLN A 289 6.22 -14.27 20.35
CA GLN A 289 7.10 -13.14 19.98
C GLN A 289 8.60 -13.41 20.27
N SER A 290 8.91 -14.41 21.09
CA SER A 290 10.29 -14.73 21.52
C SER A 290 10.94 -15.87 20.73
N ARG A 291 10.28 -16.39 19.68
CA ARG A 291 10.78 -17.48 18.82
C ARG A 291 10.99 -17.00 17.39
#